data_AF-K6DCV3-F1
#
_entry.id   AF-K6DCV3-F1
#
_cell.length_a   1.000
_cell.length_b   1.000
_cell.length_c   1.000
_cell.angle_alpha   90.00
_cell.angle_beta   90.00
_cell.angle_gamma   90.00
#
_symmetry.space_group_name_H-M   'P 1'
#
loop_
_entity.id
_entity.type
_entity.pdbx_description
1 polymer ?
#
loop_
_entity_poly.entity_id
_entity_poly.type
_entity_poly.pdbx_seq_one_letter_code
_entity_poly.pdbx_strand_id
1 'polypeptide(L)'
;MFTISEVARETGFTAHTLRYYEKIGLLSSPIRHGGKRLYTAGDIRLLQFMKVLKNTGMSLEEIQEFLLDGCLLESEDSEQERTLKVQKRMNILQKHLLTLEQQRKEIEMVIQLTEEKLETYQEMLDGGRKNER
;
A
#
# COMPACT_ATOMS: atom_id res chain seq x y z
N MET A 1 10.32 -15.10 -13.44
CA MET A 1 8.96 -14.96 -14.01
C MET A 1 8.03 -15.78 -13.14
N PHE A 2 6.80 -15.31 -12.92
CA PHE A 2 5.85 -15.90 -11.99
C PHE A 2 4.49 -16.09 -12.67
N THR A 3 3.77 -17.15 -12.35
CA THR A 3 2.39 -17.37 -12.78
C THR A 3 1.41 -16.54 -11.95
N ILE A 4 0.18 -16.35 -12.44
CA ILE A 4 -0.85 -15.61 -11.69
C ILE A 4 -1.14 -16.22 -10.32
N SER A 5 -1.05 -17.55 -10.18
CA SER A 5 -1.26 -18.24 -8.91
C SER A 5 -0.12 -17.98 -7.93
N GLU A 6 1.13 -17.93 -8.41
CA GLU A 6 2.28 -17.56 -7.58
C GLU A 6 2.17 -16.10 -7.14
N VAL A 7 1.89 -15.18 -8.07
CA VAL A 7 1.71 -13.75 -7.73
C VAL A 7 0.58 -13.56 -6.72
N ALA A 8 -0.54 -14.27 -6.89
CA ALA A 8 -1.64 -14.23 -5.93
C ALA A 8 -1.21 -14.67 -4.52
N ARG A 9 -0.38 -15.71 -4.42
CA ARG A 9 0.17 -16.19 -3.15
C ARG A 9 1.15 -15.18 -2.54
N GLU A 10 2.06 -14.62 -3.32
CA GLU A 10 3.10 -13.69 -2.83
C GLU A 10 2.53 -12.31 -2.43
N THR A 11 1.48 -11.85 -3.12
CA THR A 11 0.90 -10.52 -2.91
C THR A 11 -0.36 -10.56 -2.03
N GLY A 12 -1.02 -11.72 -1.95
CA GLY A 12 -2.32 -11.89 -1.30
C GLY A 12 -3.50 -11.30 -2.09
N PHE A 13 -3.29 -10.83 -3.32
CA PHE A 13 -4.39 -10.47 -4.21
C PHE A 13 -5.01 -11.71 -4.84
N THR A 14 -6.31 -11.67 -5.10
CA THR A 14 -6.95 -12.74 -5.85
C THR A 14 -6.53 -12.69 -7.33
N ALA A 15 -6.54 -13.84 -8.01
CA ALA A 15 -6.33 -13.88 -9.45
C ALA A 15 -7.34 -13.00 -10.22
N HIS A 16 -8.55 -12.81 -9.69
CA HIS A 16 -9.54 -11.89 -10.24
C HIS A 16 -9.06 -10.43 -10.14
N THR A 17 -8.56 -10.01 -8.98
CA THR A 17 -8.00 -8.67 -8.78
C THR A 17 -6.79 -8.41 -9.67
N LEU A 18 -5.89 -9.37 -9.82
CA LEU A 18 -4.73 -9.25 -10.71
C LEU A 18 -5.16 -9.04 -12.18
N ARG A 19 -6.14 -9.81 -12.66
CA ARG A 19 -6.72 -9.64 -14.01
C ARG A 19 -7.42 -8.29 -14.17
N TYR A 20 -8.06 -7.80 -13.10
CA TYR A 20 -8.64 -6.47 -13.11
C TYR A 20 -7.57 -5.39 -13.24
N TYR A 21 -6.47 -5.49 -12.49
CA TYR A 21 -5.33 -4.57 -12.60
C TYR A 21 -4.65 -4.60 -13.97
N GLU A 22 -4.56 -5.76 -14.62
CA GLU A 22 -4.17 -5.83 -16.05
C GLU A 22 -5.13 -5.05 -16.94
N LYS A 23 -6.45 -5.25 -16.75
CA LYS A 23 -7.48 -4.64 -17.60
C LYS A 23 -7.45 -3.12 -17.53
N ILE A 24 -7.18 -2.55 -16.36
CA ILE A 24 -7.11 -1.09 -16.16
C ILE A 24 -5.71 -0.51 -16.40
N GLY A 25 -4.76 -1.33 -16.88
CA GLY A 25 -3.41 -0.90 -17.26
C GLY A 25 -2.41 -0.74 -16.12
N LEU A 26 -2.79 -1.03 -14.87
CA LEU A 26 -1.90 -0.92 -13.70
C LEU A 26 -0.74 -1.91 -13.71
N LEU A 27 -0.95 -3.07 -14.32
CA LEU A 27 0.10 -4.05 -14.57
C LEU A 27 0.37 -4.09 -16.07
N SER A 28 1.64 -4.09 -16.43
CA SER A 28 2.03 -4.30 -17.82
C SER A 28 1.50 -5.65 -18.32
N SER A 29 1.07 -5.71 -19.59
CA SER A 29 0.44 -6.92 -20.13
C SER A 29 1.41 -8.10 -19.99
N PRO A 30 1.05 -9.17 -19.27
CA PRO A 30 2.01 -10.21 -18.94
C PRO A 30 2.44 -10.95 -20.20
N ILE A 31 3.74 -11.23 -20.30
CA ILE A 31 4.30 -12.04 -21.38
C ILE A 31 3.59 -13.39 -21.38
N ARG A 32 3.03 -13.76 -22.53
CA ARG A 32 2.42 -15.08 -22.70
C ARG A 32 3.48 -16.06 -23.17
N HIS A 33 3.78 -17.06 -22.35
CA HIS A 33 4.65 -18.16 -22.72
C HIS A 33 3.88 -19.48 -22.60
N GLY A 34 3.72 -20.21 -23.70
CA GLY A 34 2.93 -21.45 -23.73
C GLY A 34 1.47 -21.27 -23.27
N GLY A 35 0.86 -20.11 -23.55
CA GLY A 35 -0.52 -19.79 -23.13
C GLY A 35 -0.68 -19.36 -21.66
N LYS A 36 0.39 -19.36 -20.86
CA LYS A 36 0.38 -18.89 -19.47
C LYS A 36 0.83 -17.44 -19.37
N ARG A 37 0.15 -16.66 -18.51
CA ARG A 37 0.57 -15.30 -18.14
C ARG A 37 1.75 -15.37 -17.20
N LEU A 38 2.82 -14.65 -17.53
CA LEU A 38 4.00 -14.52 -16.70
C LEU A 38 4.21 -13.08 -16.26
N TYR A 39 4.42 -12.89 -14.96
CA TYR A 39 4.73 -11.63 -14.32
C TYR A 39 6.20 -11.59 -13.92
N THR A 40 6.75 -10.39 -13.87
CA THR A 40 8.12 -10.12 -13.44
C THR A 40 8.20 -9.96 -11.93
N ALA A 41 9.43 -9.98 -11.39
CA ALA A 41 9.65 -9.59 -10.00
C ALA A 41 9.31 -8.10 -9.76
N GLY A 42 9.38 -7.27 -10.81
CA GLY A 42 8.99 -5.85 -10.76
C GLY A 42 7.49 -5.70 -10.50
N ASP A 43 6.66 -6.48 -11.20
CA ASP A 43 5.21 -6.48 -11.02
C ASP A 43 4.82 -6.89 -9.59
N ILE A 44 5.50 -7.88 -9.01
CA ILE A 44 5.27 -8.29 -7.62
C ILE A 44 5.59 -7.16 -6.65
N ARG A 45 6.74 -6.48 -6.80
CA ARG A 45 7.10 -5.35 -5.95
C ARG A 45 6.10 -4.21 -6.07
N LEU A 46 5.64 -3.91 -7.28
CA LEU A 46 4.61 -2.91 -7.52
C LEU A 46 3.30 -3.28 -6.81
N LEU A 47 2.87 -4.54 -6.93
CA LEU A 47 1.67 -5.06 -6.26
C LEU A 47 1.78 -4.96 -4.73
N GLN A 48 2.92 -5.35 -4.17
CA GLN A 48 3.17 -5.21 -2.73
C GLN A 48 3.11 -3.75 -2.29
N PHE A 49 3.68 -2.84 -3.07
CA PHE A 49 3.60 -1.41 -2.78
C PHE A 49 2.16 -0.88 -2.85
N MET A 50 1.39 -1.23 -3.90
CA MET A 50 -0.03 -0.88 -4.01
C MET A 50 -0.86 -1.41 -2.83
N LYS A 51 -0.53 -2.60 -2.33
CA LYS A 51 -1.20 -3.17 -1.16
C LYS A 51 -0.97 -2.32 0.08
N VAL A 52 0.26 -1.85 0.32
CA VAL A 52 0.57 -0.96 1.44
C VAL A 52 -0.19 0.35 1.32
N LEU A 53 -0.17 1.00 0.14
CA LEU A 53 -0.91 2.25 -0.10
C LEU A 53 -2.41 2.10 0.14
N LYS A 54 -2.99 0.99 -0.34
CA LYS A 54 -4.41 0.72 -0.14
C LYS A 54 -4.74 0.48 1.34
N ASN A 55 -3.88 -0.24 2.07
CA ASN A 55 -4.06 -0.50 3.50
C ASN A 55 -3.95 0.78 4.34
N THR A 56 -3.21 1.79 3.88
CA THR A 56 -3.10 3.09 4.53
C THR A 56 -4.16 4.10 4.08
N GLY A 57 -5.15 3.65 3.29
CA GLY A 57 -6.32 4.45 2.94
C GLY A 57 -6.21 5.24 1.63
N MET A 58 -5.17 5.04 0.82
CA MET A 58 -5.15 5.57 -0.55
C MET A 58 -6.16 4.81 -1.41
N SER A 59 -6.97 5.53 -2.18
CA SER A 59 -7.97 4.91 -3.07
C SER A 59 -7.30 4.24 -4.27
N LEU A 60 -7.99 3.30 -4.93
CA LEU A 60 -7.45 2.66 -6.12
C LEU A 60 -7.28 3.66 -7.27
N GLU A 61 -8.19 4.62 -7.35
CA GLU A 61 -8.16 5.71 -8.32
C GLU A 61 -6.93 6.60 -8.10
N GLU A 62 -6.63 6.99 -6.86
CA GLU A 62 -5.43 7.75 -6.50
C GLU A 62 -4.14 6.96 -6.82
N ILE A 63 -4.13 5.65 -6.53
CA ILE A 63 -3.03 4.74 -6.90
C ILE A 63 -2.87 4.69 -8.43
N GLN A 64 -3.99 4.61 -9.16
CA GLN A 64 -3.99 4.57 -10.62
C GLN A 64 -3.48 5.86 -11.23
N GLU A 65 -3.95 7.02 -10.78
CA GLU A 65 -3.45 8.32 -11.19
C GLU A 65 -1.95 8.46 -10.86
N PHE A 66 -1.52 8.03 -9.68
CA PHE A 66 -0.11 8.09 -9.29
C PHE A 66 0.81 7.20 -10.15
N LEU A 67 0.33 6.02 -10.56
CA LEU A 67 1.11 5.01 -11.29
C LEU A 67 1.02 5.13 -12.82
N LEU A 68 -0.16 5.37 -13.38
CA LEU A 68 -0.37 5.45 -14.84
C LEU A 68 0.12 6.77 -15.43
N ASP A 69 -0.19 7.90 -14.78
CA ASP A 69 0.40 9.19 -15.16
C ASP A 69 1.90 9.26 -14.78
N GLY A 70 2.39 8.23 -14.08
CA GLY A 70 3.74 8.06 -13.58
C GLY A 70 4.70 7.33 -14.52
N CYS A 71 4.27 6.86 -15.71
CA CYS A 71 5.21 6.56 -16.79
C CYS A 71 5.84 7.89 -17.21
N LEU A 72 7.03 8.15 -16.66
CA LEU A 72 7.87 9.30 -16.91
C LEU A 72 7.81 9.67 -18.39
N LEU A 73 7.30 10.88 -18.63
CA LEU A 73 7.59 11.69 -19.81
C LEU A 73 7.59 10.84 -21.06
N GLU A 74 6.41 10.55 -21.60
CA GLU A 74 6.39 10.13 -22.99
C GLU A 74 7.20 11.16 -23.76
N SER A 75 8.05 10.68 -24.68
CA SER A 75 9.09 11.50 -25.32
C SER A 75 8.53 12.75 -26.03
N GLU A 76 7.21 12.81 -26.19
CA GLU A 76 6.46 13.87 -26.87
C GLU A 76 5.81 14.90 -25.92
N ASP A 77 5.84 14.72 -24.60
CA ASP A 77 5.23 15.69 -23.67
C ASP A 77 5.93 17.07 -23.80
N SER A 78 5.15 18.15 -23.80
CA SER A 78 5.65 19.52 -23.62
C SER A 78 6.10 19.75 -22.16
N GLU A 79 6.99 20.72 -21.93
CA GLU A 79 7.48 21.06 -20.57
C GLU A 79 6.34 21.42 -19.60
N GLN A 80 5.29 22.10 -20.11
CA GLN A 80 4.11 22.44 -19.34
C GLN A 80 3.33 21.19 -18.91
N GLU A 81 3.14 20.21 -19.81
CA GLU A 81 2.45 18.95 -19.49
C GLU A 81 3.22 18.12 -18.46
N ARG A 82 4.56 18.07 -18.57
CA ARG A 82 5.41 17.43 -17.55
C ARG A 82 5.18 18.05 -16.18
N THR A 83 5.18 19.37 -16.12
CA THR A 83 5.00 20.12 -14.87
C THR A 83 3.63 19.83 -14.25
N LEU A 84 2.56 19.81 -15.06
CA LEU A 84 1.21 19.48 -14.58
C LEU A 84 1.10 18.04 -14.08
N LYS A 85 1.68 17.06 -14.78
CA LYS A 85 1.72 15.65 -14.33
C LYS A 85 2.45 15.50 -13.00
N VAL A 86 3.62 16.14 -12.85
CA VAL A 86 4.39 16.12 -11.60
C VAL A 86 3.63 16.78 -10.46
N GLN A 87 2.97 17.92 -10.71
CA GLN A 87 2.18 18.63 -9.69
C GLN A 87 1.01 17.78 -9.19
N LYS A 88 0.28 17.09 -10.09
CA LYS A 88 -0.79 16.17 -9.70
C LYS A 88 -0.28 15.07 -8.77
N ARG A 89 0.84 14.43 -9.12
CA ARG A 89 1.46 13.37 -8.31
C ARG A 89 1.90 13.89 -6.94
N MET A 90 2.49 15.08 -6.92
CA MET A 90 2.87 15.75 -5.66
C MET A 90 1.66 15.98 -4.78
N ASN A 91 0.54 16.44 -5.33
CA ASN A 91 -0.69 16.67 -4.58
C ASN A 91 -1.27 15.38 -3.98
N ILE A 92 -1.30 14.28 -4.76
CA ILE A 92 -1.75 12.96 -4.28
C ILE A 92 -0.88 12.49 -3.11
N LEU A 93 0.45 12.56 -3.26
CA LEU A 93 1.38 12.16 -2.21
C LEU A 93 1.30 13.05 -0.97
N GLN A 94 1.13 14.37 -1.14
CA GLN A 94 0.96 15.30 -0.03
C GLN A 94 -0.30 15.01 0.78
N LYS A 95 -1.43 14.79 0.08
CA LYS A 95 -2.68 14.41 0.74
C LYS A 95 -2.52 13.11 1.51
N HIS A 96 -1.90 12.10 0.89
CA HIS A 96 -1.68 10.82 1.55
C HIS A 96 -0.73 10.94 2.75
N LEU A 97 0.33 11.75 2.65
CA LEU A 97 1.24 12.00 3.76
C LEU A 97 0.51 12.62 4.97
N LEU A 98 -0.40 13.56 4.74
CA LEU A 98 -1.22 14.13 5.82
C LEU A 98 -2.09 13.05 6.50
N THR A 99 -2.69 12.15 5.71
CA THR A 99 -3.46 11.01 6.25
C THR A 99 -2.59 10.08 7.08
N LEU A 100 -1.40 9.73 6.58
CA LEU A 100 -0.46 8.86 7.30
C LEU A 100 0.01 9.48 8.61
N GLU A 101 0.34 10.77 8.60
CA GLU A 101 0.76 11.50 9.80
C GLU A 101 -0.36 11.59 10.84
N GLN A 102 -1.61 11.74 10.41
CA GLN A 102 -2.76 11.71 11.31
C GLN A 102 -2.96 10.31 11.91
N GLN A 103 -2.94 9.27 11.09
CA GLN A 103 -3.04 7.88 11.55
C GLN A 103 -1.92 7.51 12.53
N ARG A 104 -0.68 7.97 12.26
CA ARG A 104 0.46 7.74 13.16
C ARG A 104 0.19 8.31 14.54
N LYS A 105 -0.26 9.56 14.64
CA LYS A 105 -0.58 10.22 15.91
C LYS A 105 -1.68 9.50 16.68
N GLU A 106 -2.72 9.04 15.99
CA GLU A 106 -3.81 8.28 16.61
C GLU A 106 -3.34 6.95 17.17
N ILE A 107 -2.51 6.22 16.41
CA ILE A 107 -1.92 4.95 16.85
C ILE A 107 -1.00 5.17 18.05
N GLU A 108 -0.13 6.19 18.02
CA GLU A 108 0.75 6.54 19.13
C GLU A 108 -0.03 6.83 20.42
N MET A 109 -1.14 7.56 20.32
CA MET A 109 -2.03 7.82 21.46
C MET A 109 -2.63 6.53 22.03
N VAL A 110 -3.09 5.63 21.17
CA VAL A 110 -3.67 4.35 21.60
C VAL A 110 -2.62 3.44 22.24
N ILE A 111 -1.38 3.43 21.72
CA ILE A 111 -0.26 2.70 22.33
C ILE A 111 -0.04 3.18 23.76
N GLN A 112 0.09 4.49 23.96
CA GLN A 112 0.30 5.08 25.29
C GLN A 112 -0.81 4.69 26.28
N LEU A 113 -2.08 4.84 25.88
CA LEU A 113 -3.22 4.44 26.72
C LEU A 113 -3.21 2.94 27.04
N THR A 114 -2.77 2.11 26.10
CA THR A 114 -2.68 0.65 26.29
C THR A 114 -1.59 0.31 27.29
N GLU A 115 -0.43 0.96 27.21
CA GLU A 115 0.68 0.78 28.15
C GLU A 115 0.28 1.17 29.58
N GLU A 116 -0.38 2.31 29.77
CA GLU A 116 -0.90 2.76 31.07
C GLU A 116 -1.90 1.75 31.69
N LYS A 117 -2.78 1.17 30.86
CA LYS A 117 -3.72 0.14 31.31
C LYS A 117 -3.02 -1.14 31.70
N LEU A 118 -1.99 -1.56 30.96
CA LEU A 118 -1.21 -2.74 31.29
C LEU A 118 -0.46 -2.56 32.62
N GLU A 119 0.14 -1.40 32.86
CA GLU A 119 0.78 -1.07 34.14
C GLU A 119 -0.21 -1.14 35.29
N THR A 120 -1.37 -0.50 35.14
CA THR A 120 -2.45 -0.54 36.14
C THR A 120 -2.86 -1.98 36.48
N TYR A 121 -3.03 -2.83 35.48
CA TYR A 121 -3.42 -4.24 35.71
C TYR A 121 -2.30 -5.06 36.35
N GLN A 122 -1.05 -4.77 36.01
CA GLN A 122 0.10 -5.42 36.62
C GLN A 122 0.20 -5.08 38.12
N GLU A 123 0.02 -3.81 38.49
CA GLU A 123 -0.01 -3.37 39.89
C GLU A 123 -1.14 -4.03 40.69
N MET A 124 -2.34 -4.18 40.11
CA MET A 124 -3.46 -4.86 40.74
C MET A 124 -3.14 -6.34 41.03
N LEU A 125 -2.49 -7.03 40.08
CA LEU A 125 -2.07 -8.43 40.25
C LEU A 125 -0.96 -8.58 41.30
N ASP A 126 -0.02 -7.64 41.35
CA ASP A 126 1.11 -7.68 42.28
C ASP A 126 0.70 -7.25 43.70
N GLY A 127 -0.25 -6.32 43.83
CA GLY A 127 -0.88 -5.91 45.09
C GLY A 127 -1.72 -7.02 45.73
N GLY A 128 -2.38 -7.86 44.91
CA GLY A 128 -3.14 -9.02 45.39
C GLY A 128 -2.27 -10.09 46.10
N ARG A 129 -1.00 -10.22 45.74
CA ARG A 129 -0.08 -11.21 46.36
C ARG A 129 0.43 -10.82 47.76
N LYS A 130 0.25 -9.56 48.19
CA LYS A 130 0.78 -9.09 49.48
C LYS A 130 -0.18 -9.29 50.67
N ASN A 131 -1.44 -9.67 50.44
CA ASN A 131 -2.45 -9.83 51.50
C ASN A 131 -2.68 -11.27 51.99
N GLU A 132 -1.86 -12.25 51.57
CA GLU A 132 -2.00 -13.67 51.96
C GLU A 132 -0.89 -14.17 52.92
N ARG A 133 -0.29 -13.32 53.76
CA ARG A 133 0.70 -13.75 54.76
C ARG A 133 0.35 -13.29 56.17
#